data_AF-A0A2Z6U5D7-F1
#
_entry.id   AF-A0A2Z6U5D7-F1
#
_cell.length_a   1.000
_cell.length_b   1.000
_cell.length_c   1.000
_cell.angle_alpha   90.00
_cell.angle_beta   90.00
_cell.angle_gamma   90.00
#
_symmetry.space_group_name_H-M   'P 1'
#
loop_
_entity.id
_entity.type
_entity.pdbx_description
1 polymer ?
#
loop_
_entity_poly.entity_id
_entity_poly.type
_entity_poly.pdbx_seq_one_letter_code
_entity_poly.pdbx_strand_id
1 'polypeptide(L)' 'MRDLKTGEGWLYLAVVMDLYSHGLVDWHISTHMTTNFVIKAFKKANRLNCPTKGLLFHSDRGSQYTSKRF' A
#
# COMPACT_ATOMS: atom_id res chain seq x y z
N MET A 1 3.93 -0.32 -5.69
CA MET A 1 4.22 1.07 -5.30
C MET A 1 4.50 1.92 -6.55
N ARG A 2 4.25 3.24 -6.53
CA ARG A 2 4.55 4.13 -7.66
C ARG A 2 5.25 5.41 -7.21
N ASP A 3 6.20 5.85 -8.04
CA ASP A 3 6.92 7.11 -7.88
C ASP A 3 6.27 8.18 -8.76
N LEU A 4 6.04 9.35 -8.19
CA LEU A 4 5.35 10.47 -8.82
C LEU A 4 6.28 11.68 -8.81
N LYS A 5 6.59 12.22 -9.99
CA LYS A 5 7.36 13.45 -10.12
C LYS A 5 6.42 14.65 -10.06
N THR A 6 6.62 15.54 -9.10
CA THR A 6 5.87 16.80 -8.97
C THR A 6 6.80 18.01 -9.10
N GLY A 7 6.24 19.22 -9.16
CA GLY A 7 7.01 20.46 -9.14
C GLY A 7 7.78 20.70 -7.83
N GLU A 8 7.41 20.00 -6.76
CA GLU A 8 8.01 20.10 -5.43
C GLU A 8 9.01 18.95 -5.13
N GLY A 9 9.15 17.99 -6.05
CA GLY A 9 10.06 16.85 -5.90
C GLY A 9 9.38 15.50 -6.14
N TRP A 10 9.91 14.45 -5.52
CA TRP A 10 9.37 13.10 -5.64
C TRP A 10 8.33 12.82 -4.56
N LEU A 11 7.19 12.28 -4.98
CA LEU A 11 6.17 11.70 -4.12
C LEU A 11 6.07 10.19 -4.35
N TYR A 12 5.69 9.49 -3.30
CA TYR A 12 5.61 8.05 -3.24
C TYR A 12 4.17 7.64 -2.94
N LEU A 13 3.57 6.83 -3.82
CA LEU A 13 2.19 6.37 -3.73
C LEU A 13 2.13 4.86 -3.47
N ALA A 14 1.51 4.46 -2.36
CA ALA A 14 1.06 3.08 -2.14
C ALA A 14 -0.45 2.99 -2.34
N VAL A 15 -0.86 1.97 -3.10
CA VAL A 15 -2.27 1.65 -3.37
C VAL A 15 -2.50 0.21 -2.96
N VAL A 16 -3.62 -0.05 -2.31
CA VAL A 16 -4.16 -1.39 -2.05
C VAL A 16 -5.39 -1.55 -2.93
N MET A 17 -5.36 -2.56 -3.79
CA MET A 17 -6.43 -2.86 -4.75
C MET A 17 -7.01 -4.23 -4.44
N ASP A 18 -8.33 -4.35 -4.57
CA ASP A 18 -8.99 -5.65 -4.62
C ASP A 18 -8.87 -6.20 -6.04
N LEU A 19 -8.21 -7.34 -6.18
CA LEU A 19 -8.00 -7.99 -7.48
C LEU A 19 -9.27 -8.64 -8.03
N TYR A 20 -10.27 -8.93 -7.20
CA TYR A 20 -11.53 -9.51 -7.66
C TYR A 20 -12.42 -8.46 -8.31
N SER A 21 -12.67 -7.34 -7.61
CA SER A 21 -13.54 -6.27 -8.09
C SER A 21 -12.83 -5.22 -8.94
N HIS A 22 -11.50 -5.28 -9.04
CA HIS A 22 -10.64 -4.20 -9.55
C HIS A 22 -10.83 -2.85 -8.81
N GLY A 23 -11.43 -2.89 -7.62
CA GLY A 23 -11.72 -1.72 -6.81
C GLY A 23 -10.49 -1.23 -6.05
N LEU A 24 -10.36 0.09 -5.93
CA LEU A 24 -9.34 0.71 -5.09
C LEU A 24 -9.83 0.71 -3.64
N VAL A 25 -9.15 -0.04 -2.77
CA VAL A 25 -9.56 -0.24 -1.37
C VAL A 25 -9.01 0.88 -0.49
N ASP A 26 -7.73 1.21 -0.68
CA ASP A 26 -7.10 2.34 0.01
C ASP A 26 -5.83 2.82 -0.71
N TRP A 27 -5.40 4.04 -0.39
CA TRP A 27 -4.15 4.59 -0.89
C TRP A 27 -3.54 5.59 0.10
N HIS A 28 -2.24 5.79 -0.01
CA HIS A 28 -1.51 6.77 0.80
C HIS A 28 -0.33 7.34 0.02
N ILE A 29 -0.13 8.66 0.15
CA ILE A 29 0.99 9.39 -0.46
C ILE A 29 1.97 9.84 0.64
N SER A 30 3.26 9.89 0.31
CA SER A 30 4.30 10.48 1.17
C SER A 30 5.41 11.09 0.33
N THR A 31 6.10 12.09 0.89
CA THR A 31 7.37 12.62 0.35
C THR A 31 8.56 11.69 0.64
N HIS A 32 8.39 10.70 1.54
CA HIS A 32 9.44 9.76 1.92
C HIS A 32 8.98 8.31 1.80
N MET A 33 9.80 7.51 1.13
CA MET A 33 9.58 6.09 0.94
C MET A 33 9.91 5.31 2.23
N THR A 34 8.92 5.12 3.10
CA THR A 34 9.07 4.48 4.42
C THR A 34 8.15 3.26 4.60
N THR A 35 8.54 2.28 5.42
CA THR A 35 7.66 1.14 5.74
C THR A 35 6.35 1.58 6.41
N ASN A 36 6.41 2.62 7.24
CA ASN A 36 5.27 3.06 8.06
C ASN A 36 4.07 3.49 7.21
N PHE A 37 4.28 4.16 6.08
CA PHE A 37 3.16 4.63 5.26
C PHE A 37 2.50 3.45 4.52
N VAL A 38 3.28 2.47 4.08
CA VAL A 38 2.78 1.21 3.49
C VAL A 38 1.93 0.42 4.48
N ILE A 39 2.40 0.30 5.73
CA ILE A 39 1.64 -0.35 6.81
C ILE A 39 0.31 0.37 7.07
N LYS A 40 0.29 1.71 7.02
CA LYS A 40 -0.95 2.48 7.22
C LYS A 40 -1.99 2.15 6.15
N ALA A 41 -1.60 2.17 4.87
CA ALA A 41 -2.48 1.82 3.75
C ALA A 41 -3.00 0.38 3.89
N PHE A 42 -2.12 -0.57 4.22
CA PHE A 42 -2.52 -1.96 4.44
C PHE A 42 -3.51 -2.12 5.61
N LYS A 43 -3.24 -1.51 6.77
CA LYS A 43 -4.10 -1.62 7.95
C LYS A 43 -5.48 -1.01 7.74
N LYS A 44 -5.60 0.04 6.95
CA LYS A 44 -6.89 0.65 6.62
C LYS A 44 -7.64 -0.22 5.60
N ALA A 45 -6.96 -0.71 4.55
CA ALA A 45 -7.56 -1.66 3.61
C ALA A 45 -8.06 -2.95 4.30
N ASN A 46 -7.27 -3.52 5.22
CA ASN A 46 -7.64 -4.70 5.98
C ASN A 46 -8.87 -4.48 6.88
N ARG A 47 -9.09 -3.25 7.37
CA ARG A 47 -10.31 -2.93 8.13
C ARG A 47 -11.53 -2.76 7.24
N LEU A 48 -11.35 -2.17 6.06
CA LEU A 48 -12.45 -1.90 5.12
C LEU A 48 -12.99 -3.17 4.46
N ASN A 49 -12.11 -4.13 4.17
CA ASN A 49 -12.49 -5.35 3.44
C ASN A 49 -12.90 -6.53 4.33
N CYS A 50 -12.91 -6.38 5.67
CA CYS A 50 -13.33 -7.43 6.62
C CYS A 50 -12.83 -8.84 6.22
N PRO A 51 -11.52 -9.13 6.38
CA PRO A 51 -10.88 -10.29 5.75
C PRO A 51 -11.62 -11.59 6.07
N THR A 52 -12.14 -12.21 5.01
CA THR A 52 -12.65 -13.57 5.07
C THR A 52 -11.50 -14.56 5.10
N LYS A 53 -11.73 -15.73 5.69
CA LYS A 53 -10.73 -16.80 5.77
C LYS A 53 -10.28 -17.18 4.34
N GLY A 54 -8.98 -17.07 4.06
CA GLY A 54 -8.41 -17.35 2.73
C GLY A 54 -7.99 -16.11 1.93
N LEU A 55 -8.15 -14.89 2.46
CA LEU A 55 -7.64 -13.68 1.80
C LEU A 55 -6.11 -13.74 1.62
N LEU A 56 -5.64 -13.60 0.38
CA LEU A 56 -4.23 -13.55 0.03
C LEU A 56 -3.80 -12.11 -0.22
N PHE A 57 -2.77 -11.66 0.49
CA PHE A 57 -2.14 -10.37 0.23
C PHE A 57 -0.92 -10.56 -0.69
N HIS A 58 -0.96 -9.90 -1.84
CA HIS A 58 0.16 -9.86 -2.78
C HIS A 58 0.83 -8.49 -2.73
N SER A 59 2.14 -8.46 -2.47
CA SER A 59 2.96 -7.26 -2.59
C SER A 59 3.99 -7.43 -3.70
N ASP A 60 4.46 -6.32 -4.24
CA ASP A 60 5.55 -6.26 -5.22
C ASP A 60 6.93 -6.57 -4.61
N ARG A 61 6.97 -7.03 -3.35
CA ARG A 61 8.19 -7.39 -2.58
C ARG A 61 9.25 -6.30 -2.49
N GLY A 62 8.87 -5.02 -2.59
CA GLY A 62 9.77 -3.91 -2.29
C GLY A 62 10.39 -4.01 -0.89
N SER A 63 11.50 -3.30 -0.65
CA SER A 63 12.22 -3.32 0.64
C SER A 63 11.33 -2.93 1.83
N GLN A 64 10.28 -2.14 1.58
CA GLN A 64 9.27 -1.75 2.56
C GLN A 64 8.38 -2.94 2.95
N TYR A 65 7.96 -3.75 1.97
CA TYR A 65 7.11 -4.93 2.17
C TYR A 65 7.87 -6.16 2.68
N THR A 66 9.19 -6.18 2.54
CA THR A 66 10.06 -7.27 3.03
C THR A 66 10.77 -6.91 4.34
N SER A 67 10.57 -5.70 4.86
CA SER A 67 11.16 -5.28 6.13
C SER A 67 10.52 -6.02 7.32
N LYS A 68 11.28 -6.30 8.38
CA LYS A 68 10.79 -6.94 9.63
C LYS A 68 9.60 -6.24 10.28
N ARG A 69 9.35 -4.97 9.92
CA ARG A 69 8.32 -4.13 10.53
C ARG A 69 6.97 -4.24 9.81
N PHE A 70 6.96 -4.70 8.55
CA PHE A 70 5.75 -4.98 7.78
C PHE A 70 5.19 -6.34 8.18
#